data_AF-A0A8J2LA09-F1
#
_entry.id   AF-A0A8J2LA09-F1
#
_cell.length_a   1.000
_cell.length_b   1.000
_cell.length_c   1.000
_cell.angle_alpha   90.00
_cell.angle_beta   90.00
_cell.angle_gamma   90.00
#
_symmetry.space_group_name_H-M   'P 1'
#
loop_
_entity.id
_entity.type
_entity.pdbx_description
1 polymer ?
#
loop_
_entity_poly.entity_id
_entity_poly.type
_entity_poly.pdbx_seq_one_letter_code
_entity_poly.pdbx_strand_id
1 'polypeptide(L)'
;LAVTTPYHLQCVLELDLGIRDICDEKNSTVTKELPNEVPHGEINFLYRMALEKFSFFPFAISMDAWRWGVFNGSIPEKDYNSKWWEIRQKNQGIAPPTPRNSSSGGLDAAAKYHIVGNVEYIRYFISNILQFQ
;
A
#
# COMPACT_ATOMS: atom_id res chain seq x y z
N LEU A 1 -8.43 4.25 -11.29
CA LEU A 1 -8.49 2.80 -11.57
C LEU A 1 -9.28 2.50 -12.83
N ALA A 2 -10.44 3.14 -13.06
CA ALA A 2 -11.26 2.87 -14.25
C ALA A 2 -10.57 3.15 -15.60
N VAL A 3 -9.76 4.23 -15.68
CA VAL A 3 -9.11 4.66 -16.93
C VAL A 3 -7.94 3.78 -17.39
N THR A 4 -7.46 2.86 -16.55
CA THR A 4 -6.36 1.95 -16.87
C THR A 4 -6.83 0.52 -17.12
N THR A 5 -8.15 0.31 -17.23
CA THR A 5 -8.72 -1.00 -17.51
C THR A 5 -8.52 -1.37 -18.98
N PRO A 6 -8.38 -2.67 -19.32
CA PRO A 6 -8.29 -3.10 -20.72
C PRO A 6 -9.45 -2.56 -21.58
N TYR A 7 -10.67 -2.56 -21.02
CA TYR A 7 -11.85 -1.99 -21.68
C TYR A 7 -11.68 -0.52 -22.01
N HIS A 8 -11.25 0.31 -21.06
CA HIS A 8 -11.06 1.73 -21.33
C HIS A 8 -9.97 1.99 -22.37
N LEU A 9 -8.86 1.25 -22.29
CA LEU A 9 -7.76 1.38 -23.25
C LEU A 9 -8.17 0.96 -24.67
N GLN A 10 -8.92 -0.13 -24.82
CA GLN A 10 -9.32 -0.62 -26.13
C GLN A 10 -10.52 0.14 -26.71
N CYS A 11 -11.54 0.46 -25.91
CA CYS A 11 -12.80 1.00 -26.42
C CYS A 11 -12.87 2.54 -26.40
N VAL A 12 -12.09 3.20 -25.52
CA VAL A 12 -12.06 4.67 -25.45
C VAL A 12 -10.81 5.24 -26.12
N LEU A 13 -9.67 4.56 -25.97
CA LEU A 13 -8.40 5.01 -26.55
C LEU A 13 -8.01 4.26 -27.83
N GLU A 14 -8.83 3.30 -28.28
CA GLU A 14 -8.63 2.54 -29.53
C GLU A 14 -7.27 1.84 -29.63
N LEU A 15 -6.72 1.40 -28.48
CA LEU A 15 -5.44 0.70 -28.43
C LEU A 15 -5.61 -0.79 -28.75
N ASP A 16 -4.82 -1.30 -29.69
CA ASP A 16 -4.67 -2.74 -29.89
C ASP A 16 -3.81 -3.35 -28.78
N LEU A 17 -4.46 -4.14 -27.94
CA LEU A 17 -3.84 -4.82 -26.80
C LEU A 17 -3.44 -6.27 -27.10
N GLY A 18 -3.67 -6.76 -28.33
CA GLY A 18 -3.39 -8.15 -28.71
C GLY A 18 -4.24 -9.18 -27.96
N ILE A 19 -5.37 -8.76 -27.39
CA ILE A 19 -6.35 -9.59 -26.67
C ILE A 19 -7.68 -9.59 -27.42
N ARG A 20 -8.59 -10.51 -27.04
CA ARG A 20 -9.96 -10.56 -27.61
C ARG A 20 -10.61 -9.18 -27.54
N ASP A 21 -11.29 -8.79 -28.62
CA ASP A 21 -12.06 -7.56 -28.67
C ASP A 21 -13.21 -7.61 -27.65
N ILE A 22 -13.15 -6.70 -26.69
CA ILE A 22 -14.11 -6.57 -25.58
C ILE A 22 -15.06 -5.39 -25.77
N CYS A 23 -15.02 -4.70 -26.90
CA CYS A 23 -15.85 -3.53 -27.17
C CYS A 23 -17.22 -3.88 -27.78
N ASP A 24 -17.45 -5.15 -28.13
CA ASP A 24 -18.66 -5.58 -28.82
C ASP A 24 -19.73 -6.12 -27.83
N GLU A 25 -20.61 -5.23 -27.36
CA GLU A 25 -21.69 -5.56 -26.39
C GLU A 25 -22.73 -6.55 -26.94
N LYS A 26 -22.81 -6.77 -28.27
CA LYS A 26 -23.83 -7.62 -28.88
C LYS A 26 -23.65 -9.13 -28.65
N ASN A 27 -22.50 -9.55 -28.11
CA ASN A 27 -22.22 -10.92 -27.67
C ASN A 27 -22.15 -11.06 -26.15
N SER A 28 -22.78 -10.16 -25.37
CA SER A 28 -22.80 -10.21 -23.90
C SER A 28 -23.61 -11.36 -23.29
N THR A 29 -23.96 -12.40 -24.05
CA THR A 29 -24.13 -13.74 -23.45
C THR A 29 -22.75 -14.31 -23.11
N VAL A 30 -21.98 -13.58 -22.31
CA VAL A 30 -20.97 -14.19 -21.46
C VAL A 30 -21.79 -14.98 -20.47
N THR A 31 -21.84 -16.29 -20.68
CA THR A 31 -22.27 -17.24 -19.67
C THR A 31 -21.65 -16.79 -18.35
N LYS A 32 -22.51 -16.59 -17.36
CA LYS A 32 -22.19 -16.22 -15.98
C LYS A 32 -21.43 -17.33 -15.24
N GLU A 33 -20.66 -18.14 -15.96
CA GLU A 33 -19.70 -19.08 -15.43
C GLU A 33 -18.40 -18.32 -15.30
N LEU A 34 -17.92 -18.13 -14.07
CA LEU A 34 -16.53 -17.73 -13.88
C LEU A 34 -15.69 -18.74 -14.66
N PRO A 35 -14.76 -18.31 -15.53
CA PRO A 35 -13.84 -19.24 -16.13
C PRO A 35 -13.19 -20.06 -15.01
N ASN A 36 -13.11 -21.38 -15.19
CA ASN A 36 -12.55 -22.29 -14.18
C ASN A 36 -11.11 -21.90 -13.77
N GLU A 37 -10.45 -21.06 -14.57
CA GLU A 37 -9.15 -20.46 -14.29
C GLU A 37 -9.20 -18.94 -14.51
N VAL A 38 -8.68 -18.19 -13.52
CA VAL A 38 -8.50 -16.74 -13.65
C VAL A 38 -7.34 -16.48 -14.63
N PRO A 39 -7.48 -15.60 -15.63
CA PRO A 39 -6.40 -15.29 -16.56
C PRO A 39 -5.13 -14.83 -15.81
N HIS A 40 -3.96 -15.35 -16.19
CA HIS A 40 -2.69 -14.98 -15.56
C HIS A 40 -2.44 -13.47 -15.51
N GLY A 41 -2.89 -12.72 -16.55
CA GLY A 41 -2.78 -11.26 -16.59
C GLY A 41 -3.57 -10.57 -15.47
N GLU A 42 -4.75 -11.08 -15.13
CA GLU A 42 -5.57 -10.54 -14.04
C GLU A 42 -4.95 -10.84 -12.68
N ILE A 43 -4.43 -12.06 -12.47
CA ILE A 43 -3.70 -12.42 -11.25
C ILE A 43 -2.48 -11.50 -11.08
N ASN A 44 -1.69 -11.29 -12.13
CA ASN A 44 -0.51 -10.42 -12.08
C ASN A 44 -0.88 -8.98 -11.76
N PHE A 45 -1.96 -8.46 -12.35
CA PHE A 45 -2.48 -7.12 -12.07
C PHE A 45 -2.95 -6.99 -10.62
N LEU A 46 -3.76 -7.92 -10.13
CA LEU A 46 -4.26 -7.92 -8.76
C LEU A 46 -3.12 -8.08 -7.75
N TYR A 47 -2.13 -8.93 -8.02
CA TYR A 47 -0.95 -9.10 -7.19
C TYR A 47 -0.13 -7.81 -7.10
N ARG A 48 0.11 -7.14 -8.24
CA ARG A 48 0.78 -5.83 -8.26
C ARG A 48 -0.02 -4.79 -7.48
N MET A 49 -1.33 -4.73 -7.67
CA MET A 49 -2.20 -3.81 -6.93
C MET A 49 -2.13 -4.09 -5.42
N ALA A 50 -2.13 -5.36 -5.01
CA ALA A 50 -2.00 -5.74 -3.61
C ALA A 50 -0.66 -5.29 -3.02
N LEU A 51 0.44 -5.49 -3.76
CA LEU A 51 1.76 -5.01 -3.34
C LEU A 51 1.80 -3.49 -3.23
N GLU A 52 1.16 -2.73 -4.12
CA GLU A 52 1.16 -1.27 -4.07
C GLU A 52 0.24 -0.71 -2.98
N LYS A 53 -0.92 -1.33 -2.74
CA LYS A 53 -1.99 -0.79 -1.89
C LYS A 53 -2.02 -1.39 -0.49
N PHE A 54 -1.93 -2.71 -0.38
CA PHE A 54 -2.08 -3.41 0.90
C PHE A 54 -0.78 -3.46 1.69
N SER A 55 0.35 -3.73 1.03
CA SER A 55 1.66 -3.81 1.73
C SER A 55 2.07 -2.49 2.39
N PHE A 56 1.49 -1.38 1.91
CA PHE A 56 1.68 -0.04 2.41
C PHE A 56 0.95 0.23 3.74
N PHE A 57 -0.21 -0.40 3.99
CA PHE A 57 -1.06 -0.07 5.14
C PHE A 57 -0.34 -0.21 6.49
N PRO A 58 0.36 -1.32 6.77
CA PRO A 58 1.09 -1.46 8.02
C PRO A 58 2.15 -0.38 8.23
N PHE A 59 2.86 0.01 7.17
CA PHE A 59 3.85 1.08 7.25
C PHE A 59 3.21 2.43 7.56
N ALA A 60 2.12 2.76 6.87
CA ALA A 60 1.45 4.03 7.01
C ALA A 60 0.93 4.24 8.45
N ILE A 61 0.29 3.22 9.04
CA ILE A 61 -0.22 3.31 10.41
C ILE A 61 0.92 3.29 11.45
N SER A 62 2.00 2.55 11.22
CA SER A 62 3.16 2.52 12.12
C SER A 62 3.81 3.89 12.32
N MET A 63 3.85 4.73 11.27
CA MET A 63 4.43 6.08 11.38
C MET A 63 3.66 6.97 12.32
N ASP A 64 2.35 7.11 12.11
CA ASP A 64 1.57 7.99 12.97
C ASP A 64 1.33 7.36 14.35
N ALA A 65 1.26 6.03 14.49
CA ALA A 65 1.27 5.38 15.80
C ALA A 65 2.53 5.71 16.61
N TRP A 66 3.71 5.71 15.97
CA TRP A 66 4.95 6.13 16.62
C TRP A 66 4.91 7.63 16.99
N ARG A 67 4.48 8.50 16.07
CA ARG A 67 4.37 9.95 16.34
C ARG A 67 3.40 10.26 17.47
N TRP A 68 2.24 9.61 17.49
CA TRP A 68 1.26 9.78 18.57
C TRP A 68 1.86 9.40 19.92
N GLY A 69 2.64 8.31 19.97
CA GLY A 69 3.35 7.89 21.17
C GLY A 69 4.44 8.88 21.60
N VAL A 70 5.14 9.50 20.65
CA VAL A 70 6.11 10.57 20.92
C VAL A 70 5.40 11.82 21.45
N PHE A 71 4.34 12.26 20.77
CA PHE A 71 3.63 13.50 21.10
C PHE A 71 2.85 13.43 22.42
N ASN A 72 2.31 12.26 22.77
CA ASN A 72 1.61 12.06 24.04
C ASN A 72 2.55 11.68 25.21
N GLY A 73 3.86 11.55 24.95
CA GLY A 73 4.88 11.23 25.96
C GLY A 73 4.96 9.75 26.38
N SER A 74 4.17 8.85 25.80
CA SER A 74 4.26 7.40 26.08
C SER A 74 5.53 6.74 25.54
N ILE A 75 6.17 7.35 24.54
CA ILE A 75 7.49 6.98 24.03
C ILE A 75 8.48 8.07 24.48
N PRO A 76 9.34 7.81 25.48
CA PRO A 76 10.36 8.77 25.88
C PRO A 76 11.50 8.83 24.85
N GLU A 77 12.22 9.95 24.81
CA GLU A 77 13.30 10.21 23.84
C GLU A 77 14.34 9.08 23.75
N LYS A 78 14.75 8.54 24.91
CA LYS A 78 15.68 7.41 25.00
C LYS A 78 15.21 6.15 24.24
N ASP A 79 13.91 6.01 24.01
CA ASP A 79 13.29 4.83 23.39
C ASP A 79 12.73 5.12 21.99
N TYR A 80 13.00 6.30 21.41
CA TYR A 80 12.51 6.67 20.08
C TYR A 80 12.81 5.62 19.02
N ASN A 81 14.06 5.18 18.92
CA ASN A 81 14.46 4.25 17.87
C ASN A 81 14.03 2.81 18.16
N SER A 82 14.13 2.35 19.41
CA SER A 82 13.72 1.00 19.78
C SER A 82 12.21 0.82 19.61
N LYS A 83 11.39 1.80 20.02
CA LYS A 83 9.94 1.78 19.80
C LYS A 83 9.54 1.89 18.35
N TRP A 84 10.28 2.64 17.53
CA TRP A 84 10.07 2.65 16.08
C TRP A 84 10.16 1.24 15.49
N TRP A 85 11.22 0.50 15.82
CA TRP A 85 11.40 -0.87 15.34
C TRP A 85 10.43 -1.89 15.95
N GLU A 86 10.08 -1.75 17.24
CA GLU A 86 9.04 -2.57 17.88
C GLU A 86 7.69 -2.45 17.16
N ILE A 87 7.26 -1.21 16.86
CA ILE A 87 6.00 -0.94 16.15
C ILE A 87 6.06 -1.48 14.71
N ARG A 88 7.20 -1.30 14.02
CA ARG A 88 7.40 -1.81 12.65
C ARG A 88 7.41 -3.34 12.60
N GLN A 89 8.04 -3.99 13.57
CA GLN A 89 8.03 -5.44 13.68
C GLN A 89 6.63 -5.97 13.98
N LYS A 90 5.92 -5.36 14.93
CA LYS A 90 4.55 -5.75 15.29
C LYS A 90 3.56 -5.61 14.14
N ASN A 91 3.58 -4.47 13.45
CA ASN A 91 2.56 -4.18 12.43
C ASN A 91 2.94 -4.75 11.06
N GLN A 92 4.21 -4.67 10.66
CA GLN A 92 4.65 -5.01 9.31
C GLN A 92 5.46 -6.31 9.23
N GLY A 93 5.89 -6.88 10.37
CA GLY A 93 6.66 -8.12 10.39
C GLY A 93 8.10 -7.98 9.90
N ILE A 94 8.66 -6.76 9.89
CA ILE A 94 10.04 -6.51 9.45
C ILE A 94 10.98 -6.28 10.63
N ALA A 95 12.26 -6.60 10.44
CA ALA A 95 13.33 -6.34 11.41
C ALA A 95 14.42 -5.47 10.79
N PRO A 96 15.14 -4.66 11.59
CA PRO A 96 16.31 -3.96 11.11
C PRO A 96 17.44 -4.95 10.75
N PRO A 97 18.29 -4.65 9.75
CA PRO A 97 19.40 -5.52 9.36
C PRO A 97 20.50 -5.59 10.42
N THR A 98 20.57 -4.60 11.32
CA THR A 98 21.49 -4.56 12.46
C THR A 98 20.71 -4.30 13.74
N PRO A 99 21.18 -4.73 14.91
CA PRO A 99 20.53 -4.41 16.17
C PRO A 99 20.33 -2.89 16.35
N ARG A 100 19.09 -2.49 16.62
CA ARG A 100 18.71 -1.11 16.93
C ARG A 100 18.12 -1.06 18.34
N ASN A 101 18.99 -0.87 19.33
CA ASN A 101 18.60 -0.72 20.73
C ASN A 101 18.56 0.77 21.12
N SER A 102 18.03 1.08 22.31
CA SER A 102 17.98 2.46 22.84
C SER A 102 19.37 3.12 22.93
N SER A 103 20.46 2.35 22.97
CA SER A 103 21.84 2.84 23.02
C SER A 103 22.48 3.07 21.64
N SER A 104 21.87 2.54 20.56
CA SER A 104 22.32 2.75 19.19
C SER A 104 21.78 4.10 18.74
N GLY A 105 22.62 5.14 18.82
CA GLY A 105 22.26 6.56 18.64
C GLY A 105 21.72 6.94 17.26
N GLY A 106 20.57 6.41 16.87
CA GLY A 106 19.87 6.71 15.62
C GLY A 106 18.43 7.16 15.86
N LEU A 107 17.87 7.81 14.86
CA LEU A 107 16.46 8.18 14.80
C LEU A 107 15.94 7.77 13.42
N ASP A 108 15.80 6.45 13.20
CA ASP A 108 15.51 5.90 11.87
C ASP A 108 14.15 6.37 11.33
N ALA A 109 13.21 6.69 12.22
CA ALA A 109 11.95 7.33 11.87
C ALA A 109 12.18 8.68 11.12
N ALA A 110 13.15 9.49 11.55
CA ALA A 110 13.45 10.78 10.94
C ALA A 110 14.11 10.67 9.55
N ALA A 111 14.53 9.47 9.13
CA ALA A 111 14.96 9.26 7.75
C ALA A 111 13.80 9.38 6.73
N LYS A 112 12.54 9.36 7.20
CA LYS A 112 11.37 9.61 6.36
C LYS A 112 11.00 11.09 6.36
N TYR A 113 10.93 11.69 5.17
CA TYR A 113 10.55 13.08 4.96
C TYR A 113 9.34 13.54 5.79
N HIS A 114 8.27 12.75 5.83
CA HIS A 114 7.04 13.13 6.52
C HIS A 114 7.20 13.28 8.04
N ILE A 115 8.14 12.56 8.66
CA ILE A 115 8.45 12.73 10.08
C ILE A 115 9.14 14.08 10.30
N VAL A 116 10.20 14.38 9.56
CA VAL A 116 10.97 15.64 9.72
C VAL A 116 10.25 16.87 9.20
N GLY A 117 9.42 16.72 8.17
CA GLY A 117 8.58 17.79 7.61
C GLY A 117 7.32 18.07 8.43
N ASN A 118 7.11 17.36 9.55
CA ASN A 118 5.90 17.42 10.36
C ASN A 118 4.60 17.26 9.55
N VAL A 119 4.59 16.26 8.68
CA VAL A 119 3.51 16.00 7.75
C VAL A 119 2.78 14.73 8.17
N GLU A 120 1.49 14.80 8.47
CA GLU A 120 0.65 13.65 8.89
C GLU A 120 0.60 12.54 7.83
N TYR A 121 0.80 11.29 8.24
CA TYR A 121 0.85 10.16 7.31
C TYR A 121 -0.48 9.42 7.18
N ILE A 122 -1.36 9.57 8.17
CA ILE A 122 -2.68 8.94 8.28
C ILE A 122 -3.58 9.29 7.10
N ARG A 123 -3.40 10.46 6.48
CA ARG A 123 -4.13 10.84 5.28
C ARG A 123 -3.94 9.84 4.13
N TYR A 124 -2.76 9.23 4.00
CA TYR A 124 -2.52 8.22 2.98
C TYR A 124 -3.20 6.90 3.33
N PHE A 125 -3.24 6.53 4.61
CA PHE A 125 -3.93 5.34 5.09
C PHE A 125 -5.44 5.44 4.80
N ILE A 126 -6.08 6.53 5.24
CA ILE A 126 -7.51 6.76 5.04
C ILE A 126 -7.85 6.94 3.56
N SER A 127 -7.04 7.69 2.81
CA SER A 127 -7.25 7.89 1.37
C SER A 127 -7.28 6.56 0.60
N ASN A 128 -6.42 5.60 0.95
CA ASN A 128 -6.44 4.28 0.29
C ASN A 128 -7.66 3.45 0.67
N ILE A 129 -8.25 3.61 1.85
CA ILE A 129 -9.53 2.96 2.20
C ILE A 129 -10.68 3.61 1.43
N LEU A 130 -10.77 4.94 1.48
CA LEU A 130 -11.81 5.72 0.81
C LEU A 130 -11.79 5.55 -0.71
N GLN A 131 -10.64 5.24 -1.31
CA GLN A 131 -10.55 4.97 -2.74
C GLN A 131 -11.44 3.81 -3.21
N PHE A 132 -11.80 2.88 -2.33
CA PHE A 132 -12.57 1.69 -2.66
C PHE A 132 -13.95 1.63 -1.98
N GLN A 133 -14.37 2.70 -1.30
CA GLN A 133 -15.74 2.86 -0.78
C GLN A 133 -16.62 3.55 -1.83
#